data_AF-A0A1X6MNG0-F1
#
_entry.id   AF-A0A1X6MNG0-F1
#
_cell.length_a   1.000
_cell.length_b   1.000
_cell.length_c   1.000
_cell.angle_alpha   90.00
_cell.angle_beta   90.00
_cell.angle_gamma   90.00
#
_symmetry.space_group_name_H-M   'P 1'
#
loop_
_entity.id
_entity.type
_entity.pdbx_description
1 polymer ?
#
loop_
_entity_poly.entity_id
_entity_poly.type
_entity_poly.pdbx_seq_one_letter_code
_entity_poly.pdbx_strand_id
1 'polypeptide(L)'
;VWPSFWTQRVNRTWPYGGEIDIIETVNLMPSNQYALHTGNSACIASASATQSGAIVNANCSTPPGSSSAGCTISEPNKNSVGAAFAAVGGGVYATLFDTTG
;
A
#
# COMPACT_ATOMS: atom_id res chain seq x y z
N VAL A 1 5.26 -8.88 14.49
CA VAL A 1 5.06 -9.59 13.20
C VAL A 1 4.70 -8.57 12.13
N TRP A 2 5.05 -8.82 10.86
CA TRP A 2 4.81 -7.90 9.75
C TRP A 2 4.50 -8.71 8.49
N PRO A 3 3.23 -9.14 8.30
CA PRO A 3 2.84 -9.83 7.08
C PRO A 3 2.63 -8.82 5.94
N SER A 4 2.98 -9.23 4.72
CA SER A 4 2.69 -8.46 3.51
C SER A 4 2.31 -9.37 2.32
N PHE A 5 1.40 -8.89 1.48
CA PHE A 5 1.14 -9.36 0.12
C PHE A 5 1.25 -8.17 -0.83
N TRP A 6 2.23 -8.23 -1.73
CA TRP A 6 2.72 -7.07 -2.45
C TRP A 6 3.34 -7.47 -3.78
N THR A 7 3.60 -6.49 -4.63
CA THR A 7 4.27 -6.68 -5.92
C THR A 7 5.47 -5.75 -6.02
N GLN A 8 6.53 -6.23 -6.68
CA GLN A 8 7.67 -5.41 -7.07
C GLN A 8 8.22 -5.83 -8.42
N ARG A 9 8.92 -4.91 -9.10
CA ARG A 9 9.62 -5.24 -10.34
C ARG A 9 10.94 -5.95 -10.04
N VAL A 10 11.05 -7.23 -10.45
CA VAL A 10 12.23 -8.08 -10.19
C VAL A 10 13.52 -7.59 -10.89
N ASN A 11 13.41 -7.01 -12.09
CA ASN A 11 14.56 -6.61 -12.91
C ASN A 11 14.77 -5.09 -12.97
N ARG A 12 14.52 -4.39 -11.86
CA ARG A 12 14.92 -2.98 -11.69
C ARG A 12 15.40 -2.79 -10.26
N THR A 13 16.41 -1.95 -10.07
CA THR A 13 16.79 -1.52 -8.73
C THR A 13 15.60 -0.85 -8.07
N TRP A 14 15.20 -1.37 -6.92
CA TRP A 14 14.20 -0.75 -6.07
C TRP A 14 14.70 0.63 -5.60
N PRO A 15 13.83 1.66 -5.52
CA PRO A 15 12.38 1.66 -5.81
C PRO A 15 12.05 2.18 -7.22
N TYR A 16 13.05 2.30 -8.09
CA TYR A 16 12.83 2.75 -9.48
C TYR A 16 11.98 1.76 -10.30
N GLY A 17 11.85 0.52 -9.81
CA GLY A 17 10.94 -0.51 -10.30
C GLY A 17 9.47 -0.31 -9.93
N GLY A 18 9.18 0.47 -8.89
CA GLY A 18 7.88 0.48 -8.25
C GLY A 18 7.68 -0.71 -7.31
N GLU A 19 6.85 -0.50 -6.30
CA GLU A 19 6.30 -1.48 -5.38
C GLU A 19 4.85 -1.12 -5.07
N ILE A 20 3.99 -2.13 -4.96
CA ILE A 20 2.58 -2.01 -4.61
C ILE A 20 2.28 -2.94 -3.44
N ASP A 21 2.02 -2.38 -2.27
CA ASP A 21 1.62 -3.11 -1.08
C ASP A 21 0.09 -3.21 -1.03
N ILE A 22 -0.41 -4.42 -1.29
CA ILE A 22 -1.84 -4.70 -1.41
C ILE A 22 -2.42 -5.03 -0.04
N ILE A 23 -1.67 -5.82 0.74
CA ILE A 23 -1.95 -6.08 2.15
C ILE A 23 -0.65 -5.87 2.91
N GLU A 24 -0.62 -4.92 3.84
CA GLU A 24 0.53 -4.71 4.71
C GLU A 24 0.08 -4.23 6.08
N THR A 25 0.60 -4.88 7.13
CA THR A 25 0.34 -4.49 8.53
C THR A 25 1.55 -4.72 9.39
N VAL A 26 1.62 -3.99 10.50
CA VAL A 26 2.64 -4.19 11.53
C VAL A 26 1.94 -4.51 12.86
N ASN A 27 2.35 -5.60 13.48
CA ASN A 27 1.89 -6.05 14.79
C ASN A 27 0.36 -6.17 14.89
N LEU A 28 -0.28 -5.33 15.71
CA LEU A 28 -1.72 -5.39 16.03
C LEU A 28 -2.50 -4.28 15.31
N MET A 29 -2.04 -3.83 14.13
CA MET A 29 -2.78 -2.87 13.33
C MET A 29 -4.21 -3.39 13.06
N PRO A 30 -5.24 -2.59 13.37
CA PRO A 30 -6.63 -3.05 13.36
C PRO A 30 -7.27 -2.96 11.96
N SER A 31 -6.57 -2.42 10.98
CA SER A 31 -6.99 -2.37 9.58
C SER A 31 -5.77 -2.32 8.66
N ASN A 32 -5.97 -2.67 7.39
CA ASN A 32 -4.92 -2.70 6.38
C ASN A 32 -4.34 -1.30 6.13
N GLN A 33 -3.09 -1.26 5.68
CA GLN A 33 -2.50 -0.09 5.04
C GLN A 33 -2.07 -0.48 3.63
N TYR A 34 -2.53 0.27 2.64
CA TYR A 34 -2.03 0.17 1.28
C TYR A 34 -0.86 1.12 1.12
N ALA A 35 0.15 0.75 0.33
CA ALA A 35 1.26 1.63 0.03
C ALA A 35 1.74 1.51 -1.42
N LEU A 36 2.31 2.61 -1.94
CA LEU A 36 3.13 2.60 -3.14
C LEU A 36 4.50 3.19 -2.83
N HIS A 37 5.54 2.51 -3.31
CA HIS A 37 6.90 3.03 -3.30
C HIS A 37 7.42 3.19 -4.72
N THR A 38 7.96 4.37 -5.02
CA THR A 38 8.55 4.69 -6.31
C THR A 38 9.86 5.44 -6.12
N GLY A 39 10.72 5.44 -7.15
CA GLY A 39 11.90 6.30 -7.21
C GLY A 39 11.62 7.71 -7.76
N ASN A 40 10.35 8.09 -7.99
CA ASN A 40 9.96 9.36 -8.61
C ASN A 40 9.34 10.31 -7.57
N SER A 41 9.99 11.44 -7.30
CA SER A 41 9.51 12.47 -6.37
C SER A 41 8.21 13.16 -6.81
N ALA A 42 7.83 13.05 -8.08
CA ALA A 42 6.58 13.60 -8.60
C ALA A 42 5.39 12.62 -8.47
N CYS A 43 5.61 11.39 -8.02
CA CYS A 43 4.52 10.44 -7.80
C CYS A 43 3.83 10.76 -6.46
N ILE A 44 2.67 11.40 -6.55
CA ILE A 44 1.88 11.86 -5.40
C ILE A 44 0.45 11.29 -5.50
N ALA A 45 -0.05 10.72 -4.41
CA ALA A 45 -1.44 10.32 -4.31
C ALA A 45 -2.37 11.54 -4.39
N SER A 46 -3.29 11.54 -5.35
CA SER A 46 -4.19 12.68 -5.56
C SER A 46 -5.31 12.71 -4.52
N ALA A 47 -5.48 13.85 -3.86
CA ALA A 47 -6.63 14.09 -2.97
C ALA A 47 -7.97 14.15 -3.72
N SER A 48 -7.96 14.29 -5.05
CA SER A 48 -9.17 14.24 -5.88
C SER A 48 -9.54 12.81 -6.32
N ALA A 49 -8.72 11.81 -6.01
CA ALA A 49 -9.03 10.42 -6.36
C ALA A 49 -10.28 9.94 -5.58
N THR A 50 -11.21 9.29 -6.29
CA THR A 50 -12.37 8.67 -5.65
C THR A 50 -11.96 7.36 -5.00
N GLN A 51 -11.94 7.33 -3.68
CA GLN A 51 -11.60 6.16 -2.88
C GLN A 51 -12.36 6.17 -1.54
N SER A 52 -12.56 5.00 -0.93
CA SER A 52 -13.12 4.87 0.42
C SER A 52 -12.07 5.02 1.52
N GLY A 53 -10.79 4.80 1.19
CA GLY A 53 -9.67 4.95 2.10
C GLY A 53 -9.34 6.40 2.42
N ALA A 54 -8.49 6.60 3.43
CA ALA A 54 -7.96 7.92 3.76
C ALA A 54 -6.45 7.99 3.49
N ILE A 55 -6.03 8.99 2.72
CA ILE A 55 -4.61 9.28 2.50
C ILE A 55 -3.95 9.64 3.84
N VAL A 56 -2.93 8.88 4.23
CA VAL A 56 -2.11 9.11 5.43
C VAL A 56 -0.79 9.79 5.03
N ASN A 57 -0.16 9.33 3.96
CA ASN A 57 0.97 9.99 3.32
C ASN A 57 0.72 10.06 1.82
N ALA A 58 0.89 11.24 1.22
CA ALA A 58 0.65 11.42 -0.21
C ALA A 58 1.89 11.16 -1.07
N ASN A 59 3.10 11.23 -0.52
CA ASN A 59 4.32 11.15 -1.33
C ASN A 59 4.79 9.71 -1.52
N CYS A 60 4.70 9.19 -2.75
CA CYS A 60 5.07 7.81 -3.08
C CYS A 60 6.59 7.62 -3.26
N SER A 61 7.37 8.70 -3.20
CA SER A 61 8.81 8.63 -3.37
C SER A 61 9.49 8.00 -2.16
N THR A 62 10.34 7.03 -2.44
CA THR A 62 11.23 6.41 -1.47
C THR A 62 12.66 6.57 -1.96
N PRO A 63 13.39 7.62 -1.56
CA PRO A 63 14.79 7.74 -1.94
C PRO A 63 15.59 6.48 -1.53
N PRO A 64 16.52 5.97 -2.36
CA PRO A 64 17.34 4.83 -1.99
C PRO A 64 18.06 5.05 -0.65
N GLY A 65 18.00 4.06 0.24
CA GLY A 65 18.59 4.13 1.58
C GLY A 65 17.80 4.96 2.59
N SER A 66 16.61 5.44 2.25
CA SER A 66 15.70 6.12 3.19
C SER A 66 14.68 5.14 3.81
N SER A 67 14.12 5.53 4.94
CA SER A 67 13.01 4.84 5.61
C SER A 67 11.64 5.47 5.27
N SER A 68 11.43 5.86 4.00
CA SER A 68 10.15 6.43 3.56
C SER A 68 9.06 5.36 3.64
N ALA A 69 7.88 5.74 4.14
CA ALA A 69 6.69 4.90 4.14
C ALA A 69 6.03 4.80 2.74
N GLY A 70 6.56 5.49 1.73
CA GLY A 70 5.85 5.68 0.47
C GLY A 70 4.55 6.44 0.69
N CYS A 71 3.67 6.45 -0.31
CA CYS A 71 2.34 7.03 -0.13
C CYS A 71 1.43 5.94 0.40
N THR A 72 0.70 6.26 1.46
CA THR A 72 -0.04 5.28 2.24
C THR A 72 -1.50 5.66 2.33
N ILE A 73 -2.37 4.67 2.14
CA ILE A 73 -3.82 4.79 2.30
C ILE A 73 -4.25 3.87 3.45
N SER A 74 -5.01 4.41 4.40
CA SER A 74 -5.61 3.62 5.47
C SER A 74 -6.96 3.03 5.06
N GLU A 75 -7.14 1.73 5.32
CA GLU A 75 -8.41 1.03 5.12
C GLU A 75 -9.38 1.33 6.27
N PRO A 76 -10.59 1.86 6.00
CA PRO A 76 -11.59 2.12 7.04
C PRO A 76 -12.19 0.83 7.64
N ASN A 77 -12.26 -0.26 6.89
CA ASN A 77 -12.84 -1.51 7.38
C ASN A 77 -11.90 -2.23 8.37
N LYS A 78 -12.39 -2.50 9.58
CA LYS A 78 -11.65 -3.23 10.63
C LYS A 78 -11.55 -4.73 10.39
N ASN A 79 -12.39 -5.29 9.52
CA ASN A 79 -12.32 -6.68 9.09
C ASN A 79 -11.48 -6.84 7.82
N SER A 80 -10.48 -5.98 7.59
CA SER A 80 -9.65 -6.01 6.38
C SER A 80 -8.44 -6.95 6.49
N VAL A 81 -7.92 -7.15 7.70
CA VAL A 81 -6.68 -7.90 7.93
C VAL A 81 -6.70 -8.66 9.25
N GLY A 82 -5.74 -9.57 9.41
CA GLY A 82 -5.45 -10.24 10.67
C GLY A 82 -6.62 -11.08 11.21
N ALA A 83 -6.75 -11.11 12.55
CA ALA A 83 -7.72 -11.96 13.23
C ALA A 83 -9.17 -11.58 12.89
N ALA A 84 -9.47 -10.30 12.72
CA ALA A 84 -10.82 -9.84 12.39
C ALA A 84 -11.24 -10.27 10.97
N PHE A 85 -10.35 -10.17 9.98
CA PHE A 85 -10.57 -10.71 8.62
C PHE A 85 -10.76 -12.23 8.64
N ALA A 86 -9.91 -12.95 9.37
CA ALA A 86 -10.03 -14.41 9.49
C ALA A 86 -11.35 -14.84 10.18
N ALA A 87 -11.79 -14.12 11.22
CA ALA A 87 -13.00 -14.45 11.97
C ALA A 87 -14.29 -14.36 11.14
N VAL A 88 -14.30 -13.54 10.08
CA VAL A 88 -15.42 -13.43 9.13
C VAL A 88 -15.26 -14.32 7.88
N GLY A 89 -14.28 -15.23 7.88
CA GLY A 89 -14.02 -16.16 6.78
C GLY A 89 -13.09 -15.61 5.68
N GLY A 90 -12.41 -14.50 5.93
CA GLY A 90 -11.54 -13.84 4.97
C GLY A 90 -12.31 -13.00 3.95
N GLY A 91 -11.76 -12.92 2.73
CA GLY A 91 -12.26 -12.04 1.69
C GLY A 91 -11.33 -11.99 0.48
N VAL A 92 -11.60 -11.07 -0.43
CA VAL A 92 -10.86 -10.91 -1.69
C VAL A 92 -10.20 -9.55 -1.72
N TYR A 93 -8.91 -9.54 -2.02
CA TYR A 93 -8.17 -8.36 -2.44
C TYR A 93 -7.91 -8.45 -3.95
N ALA A 94 -8.26 -7.39 -4.67
CA ALA A 94 -8.04 -7.28 -6.10
C ALA A 94 -7.32 -5.97 -6.41
N THR A 95 -6.39 -6.01 -7.36
CA THR A 95 -5.57 -4.86 -7.73
C THR A 95 -5.62 -4.68 -9.24
N LEU A 96 -6.10 -3.51 -9.68
CA LEU A 96 -5.97 -3.06 -11.06
C LEU A 96 -4.68 -2.24 -11.17
N PHE A 97 -3.85 -2.59 -12.14
CA PHE A 97 -2.65 -1.83 -12.49
C PHE A 97 -2.67 -1.50 -13.98
N ASP A 98 -2.92 -0.23 -14.29
CA ASP A 98 -2.96 0.28 -15.65
C ASP A 98 -2.33 1.68 -15.75
N THR A 99 -2.38 2.28 -16.93
CA THR A 99 -1.76 3.58 -17.23
C THR A 99 -2.65 4.78 -16.93
N THR A 100 -3.92 4.58 -16.59
CA THR A 100 -4.91 5.63 -16.35
C THR A 100 -5.21 5.84 -14.87
N GLY A 101 -4.99 4.82 -14.04
CA GLY A 101 -5.56 4.76 -12.70
C GLY A 101 -7.01 4.33 -12.76
#